data_AF-A0A937PAN7-F1
#
_entry.id   AF-A0A937PAN7-F1
#
_cell.length_a   1.000
_cell.length_b   1.000
_cell.length_c   1.000
_cell.angle_alpha   90.00
_cell.angle_beta   90.00
_cell.angle_gamma   90.00
#
_symmetry.space_group_name_H-M   'P 1'
#
loop_
_entity.id
_entity.type
_entity.pdbx_description
1 polymer ?
#
loop_
_entity_poly.entity_id
_entity_poly.type
_entity_poly.pdbx_seq_one_letter_code
_entity_poly.pdbx_strand_id
1 'polypeptide(L)' 'PVIATRSGGPEGIVKEHVGYLVQPDQTTELKEAMAKMIGSYDQFNPDSIREYIVENYSNEAVVKSYTEILS' A
#
# COMPACT_ATOMS: atom_id res chain seq x y z
N PRO A 1 -7.28 3.81 2.79
CA PRO A 1 -5.81 3.96 2.98
C PRO A 1 -5.32 3.20 4.21
N VAL A 2 -4.02 2.93 4.33
CA VAL A 2 -3.42 2.21 5.48
C VAL A 2 -2.09 2.82 5.90
N ILE A 3 -1.75 2.73 7.18
CA ILE A 3 -0.38 3.00 7.67
C ILE A 3 0.23 1.66 8.04
N ALA A 4 1.39 1.34 7.48
CA ALA A 4 2.10 0.09 7.73
C ALA A 4 3.57 0.36 8.09
N THR A 5 4.26 -0.63 8.61
CA THR A 5 5.69 -0.54 8.91
C THR A 5 6.54 -0.94 7.70
N ARG A 6 7.74 -0.39 7.60
CA ARG A 6 8.79 -0.87 6.70
C ARG A 6 9.37 -2.17 7.25
N SER A 7 8.75 -3.29 6.88
CA SER A 7 9.06 -4.62 7.40
C SER A 7 9.33 -5.64 6.29
N GLY A 8 9.66 -5.15 5.09
CA GLY A 8 9.92 -5.93 3.87
C GLY A 8 8.67 -6.12 3.01
N GLY A 9 7.60 -6.64 3.59
CA GLY A 9 6.36 -6.93 2.86
C GLY A 9 5.58 -5.67 2.44
N PRO A 10 5.22 -4.78 3.38
CA PRO A 10 4.39 -3.61 3.08
C PRO A 10 4.97 -2.66 2.03
N GLU A 11 6.29 -2.58 1.86
CA GLU A 11 6.97 -1.74 0.87
C GLU A 11 6.61 -2.11 -0.58
N GLY A 12 6.28 -3.39 -0.80
CA GLY A 12 5.79 -3.88 -2.08
C GLY A 12 4.42 -3.29 -2.43
N ILE A 13 3.55 -3.12 -1.42
CA ILE A 13 2.10 -2.91 -1.58
C ILE A 13 1.68 -1.46 -1.29
N VAL A 14 2.20 -0.87 -0.21
CA VAL A 14 1.76 0.44 0.30
C VAL A 14 2.53 1.55 -0.44
N LYS A 15 1.99 1.95 -1.60
CA LYS A 15 2.43 3.14 -2.34
C LYS A 15 1.77 4.40 -1.78
N GLU A 16 2.25 5.57 -2.19
CA GLU A 16 1.77 6.87 -1.68
C GLU A 16 0.25 7.07 -1.80
N HIS A 17 -0.35 6.63 -2.91
CA HIS A 17 -1.80 6.71 -3.12
C HIS A 17 -2.61 5.64 -2.34
N VAL A 18 -1.94 4.65 -1.75
CA VAL A 18 -2.53 3.59 -0.92
C VAL A 18 -2.42 3.92 0.56
N GLY A 19 -1.35 4.59 0.96
CA GLY A 19 -1.08 4.87 2.36
C GLY A 19 0.34 5.33 2.65
N TYR A 20 0.74 5.16 3.91
CA TYR A 20 2.06 5.59 4.40
C TYR A 20 2.83 4.44 5.04
N LEU A 21 4.15 4.53 4.96
CA LEU A 21 5.09 3.58 5.55
C LEU A 21 5.93 4.27 6.61
N VAL A 22 5.95 3.70 7.81
CA VAL A 22 6.73 4.18 8.97
C VAL A 22 7.79 3.16 9.37
N GLN A 23 8.85 3.58 10.06
CA GLN A 23 9.83 2.67 10.63
C GLN A 23 9.23 1.89 11.83
N PRO A 24 9.62 0.62 12.03
CA PRO A 24 9.27 -0.12 13.23
C PRO A 24 9.69 0.62 14.51
N ASP A 25 8.85 0.54 15.55
CA ASP A 25 9.08 1.14 16.87
C ASP A 25 9.28 2.67 16.90
N GLN A 26 8.94 3.39 15.82
CA GLN A 26 8.98 4.85 15.75
C GLN A 26 7.61 5.48 16.01
N THR A 27 7.25 5.63 17.29
CA THR A 27 5.96 6.22 17.72
C THR A 27 5.74 7.63 17.17
N THR A 28 6.78 8.45 17.06
CA THR A 28 6.68 9.81 16.50
C THR A 28 6.28 9.78 15.03
N GLU A 29 6.90 8.91 14.24
CA GLU A 29 6.61 8.77 12.81
C GLU A 29 5.18 8.25 12.58
N LEU A 30 4.71 7.30 13.41
CA LEU A 30 3.33 6.84 13.38
C LEU A 30 2.35 7.98 13.68
N LYS A 31 2.61 8.77 14.72
CA LYS A 31 1.79 9.93 15.07
C LYS A 31 1.69 10.93 13.92
N GLU A 32 2.82 11.25 13.28
CA GLU A 32 2.87 12.18 12.15
C GLU A 32 2.13 11.63 10.92
N ALA A 33 2.30 10.33 10.62
CA ALA A 33 1.59 9.66 9.54
C ALA A 33 0.07 9.64 9.78
N MET A 34 -0.38 9.42 11.02
CA MET A 34 -1.80 9.49 11.39
C MET A 34 -2.36 10.90 11.18
N ALA A 35 -1.65 11.93 11.66
CA ALA A 35 -2.06 13.32 11.48
C ALA A 35 -2.14 13.71 10.00
N LYS A 36 -1.12 13.32 9.21
CA LYS A 36 -1.10 13.51 7.75
C LYS A 36 -2.29 12.83 7.08
N MET A 37 -2.54 11.56 7.39
CA MET A 37 -3.64 10.80 6.79
C MET A 37 -5.01 11.40 7.09
N ILE A 38 -5.24 11.89 8.31
CA ILE A 38 -6.48 12.59 8.66
C ILE A 38 -6.60 13.89 7.86
N GLY A 39 -5.51 14.66 7.75
CA GLY A 39 -5.51 15.96 7.06
C GLY A 39 -5.63 15.88 5.53
N SER A 40 -5.32 14.73 4.93
CA SER A 40 -5.39 14.50 3.49
C SER A 40 -6.24 13.27 3.13
N TYR A 41 -7.23 12.93 3.96
CA TYR A 41 -7.99 11.69 3.81
C TYR A 41 -8.75 11.63 2.48
N ASP A 42 -9.23 12.79 2.02
CA ASP A 42 -9.94 13.01 0.76
C ASP A 42 -9.11 12.69 -0.50
N GLN A 43 -7.78 12.65 -0.38
CA GLN A 43 -6.88 12.28 -1.47
C GLN A 43 -6.82 10.77 -1.71
N PHE A 44 -7.30 9.95 -0.76
CA PHE A 44 -7.30 8.50 -0.89
C PHE A 44 -8.60 8.00 -1.53
N ASN A 45 -8.59 7.90 -2.86
CA ASN A 45 -9.74 7.37 -3.59
C ASN A 45 -9.90 5.85 -3.36
N PRO A 46 -11.04 5.38 -2.81
CA PRO A 46 -11.24 3.97 -2.49
C PRO A 46 -11.30 3.07 -3.73
N ASP A 47 -11.86 3.56 -4.84
CA ASP A 47 -11.98 2.80 -6.09
C ASP A 47 -10.60 2.62 -6.72
N SER A 48 -9.79 3.68 -6.79
CA SER A 48 -8.41 3.60 -7.31
C SER A 48 -7.53 2.68 -6.47
N ILE A 49 -7.65 2.72 -5.13
CA ILE A 49 -6.91 1.80 -4.26
C ILE A 49 -7.34 0.35 -4.52
N ARG A 50 -8.65 0.11 -4.67
CA ARG A 50 -9.17 -1.23 -4.95
C ARG A 50 -8.69 -1.75 -6.30
N GLU A 51 -8.78 -0.93 -7.34
CA GLU A 51 -8.31 -1.25 -8.69
C GLU A 51 -6.83 -1.63 -8.67
N TYR A 52 -5.97 -0.79 -8.07
CA TYR A 52 -4.55 -1.09 -7.89
C TYR A 52 -4.31 -2.46 -7.23
N ILE A 53 -5.04 -2.78 -6.15
CA ILE A 53 -4.86 -4.05 -5.44
C ILE A 53 -5.29 -5.24 -6.32
N VAL A 54 -6.42 -5.13 -7.02
CA VAL A 54 -6.90 -6.20 -7.89
C VAL A 54 -5.96 -6.42 -9.07
N GLU A 55 -5.48 -5.35 -9.71
CA GLU A 55 -4.59 -5.44 -10.87
C GLU A 55 -3.22 -6.04 -10.55
N ASN A 56 -2.73 -5.88 -9.32
CA ASN A 56 -1.37 -6.28 -8.95
C ASN A 56 -1.31 -7.53 -8.06
N TYR A 57 -2.36 -7.81 -7.28
CA TYR A 57 -2.33 -8.82 -6.23
C TYR A 57 -3.55 -9.76 -6.21
N SER A 58 -4.44 -9.68 -7.21
CA SER A 58 -5.45 -10.72 -7.42
C SER A 58 -4.81 -12.06 -7.78
N ASN A 59 -5.53 -13.16 -7.56
CA ASN A 59 -5.07 -14.49 -7.96
C ASN A 59 -4.77 -14.53 -9.46
N GLU A 60 -5.63 -13.90 -10.26
CA GLU A 60 -5.50 -13.80 -11.70
C GLU A 60 -4.22 -13.04 -12.09
N ALA A 61 -3.95 -11.89 -11.47
CA ALA A 61 -2.74 -11.10 -11.71
C ALA A 61 -1.47 -11.89 -11.36
N VAL A 62 -1.47 -12.56 -10.20
CA VAL A 62 -0.34 -13.37 -9.74
C VAL A 62 -0.09 -14.54 -10.68
N VAL A 63 -1.11 -15.33 -11.03
CA VAL A 63 -0.98 -16.45 -11.97
C VAL A 63 -0.44 -15.96 -13.32
N LYS A 64 -0.98 -14.86 -13.85
CA LYS A 64 -0.53 -14.26 -15.11
C LYS A 64 0.97 -13.93 -15.07
N SER A 65 1.43 -13.27 -14.02
CA SER A 65 2.86 -12.92 -13.87
C SER A 65 3.79 -14.13 -13.88
N TYR A 66 3.38 -15.26 -13.30
CA TYR A 66 4.17 -16.50 -13.35
C TYR A 66 4.16 -17.14 -14.73
N THR A 67 3.01 -17.13 -15.43
CA THR A 67 2.92 -17.72 -16.77
C THR A 67 3.76 -16.97 -17.81
N GLU A 68 3.85 -15.65 -17.70
CA GLU A 68 4.66 -14.80 -18.60
C GLU A 68 6.17 -15.04 -18.45
N ILE A 69 6.63 -15.49 -17.28
CA ILE A 69 8.06 -15.82 -17.04
C ILE A 69 8.42 -17.20 -17.62
N LEU A 70 7.44 -18.10 -17.70
CA LEU A 70 7.62 -19.48 -18.16
C LEU A 70 7.39 -19.67 -19.67
N SER A 71 7.00 -18.60 -20.38
CA SER A 71 6.81 -18.57 -21.84
C SER A 71 8.02 -18.01 -22.58
#